data_AF-A0A6V7IR77-F1
#
_entry.id   AF-A0A6V7IR77-F1
#
_cell.length_a   1.000
_cell.length_b   1.000
_cell.length_c   1.000
_cell.angle_alpha   90.00
_cell.angle_beta   90.00
_cell.angle_gamma   90.00
#
_symmetry.space_group_name_H-M   'P 1'
#
loop_
_entity.id
_entity.type
_entity.pdbx_description
1 polymer ?
#
loop_
_entity_poly.entity_id
_entity_poly.type
_entity_poly.pdbx_seq_one_letter_code
_entity_poly.pdbx_strand_id
1 'polypeptide(L)'
;PVAACAMPVMKGWRVKTNSDLTRKAREGVMEFLLVNHPLDCPICDQGGECDLQDQSMAFGSDRSRFTDIDFSGKRAVEDKDLGPLVKTVMTRCIHCTRCIRFASEVAGVDDLGTTGRGSDMQVGTYVEKLFLSELSGNIIDLCPVGALTSKPYAFVARPWETRRTDSIDISDAVGSNIVVSSRTGEVLRILPRVNEEVNEEWISDKARFACDGLKRQRLITPMVRINGKLENVEWEDALMAAARGLQDAPAGKTAVIAGKLADAESLIALKDLANKLGGETLATEQNFPKEGSGIDLRSNYLMNNRIQNVEEADVVLLIGTNPRYEAPLVNTRLRKGYLHGEQTIGLIGPKVDLTYQYE
;
A
#
# COMPACT_ATOMS: atom_id res chain seq x y z
N PRO A 1 -29.64 22.59 1.90
CA PRO A 1 -29.05 21.23 1.89
C PRO A 1 -27.96 21.19 2.96
N VAL A 2 -27.84 20.09 3.71
CA VAL A 2 -26.80 19.93 4.75
C VAL A 2 -25.71 19.00 4.23
N ALA A 3 -24.46 19.21 4.66
CA ALA A 3 -23.34 18.31 4.33
C ALA A 3 -23.46 17.02 5.15
N ALA A 4 -23.83 15.91 4.49
CA ALA A 4 -24.11 14.65 5.16
C ALA A 4 -22.89 14.02 5.86
N CYS A 5 -21.68 14.32 5.41
CA CYS A 5 -20.44 13.76 5.98
C CYS A 5 -20.06 14.35 7.35
N ALA A 6 -20.59 15.53 7.72
CA ALA A 6 -20.24 16.21 8.97
C ALA A 6 -21.44 16.38 9.92
N MET A 7 -22.67 16.18 9.42
CA MET A 7 -23.87 16.44 10.18
C MET A 7 -24.25 15.23 11.03
N PRO A 8 -24.22 15.30 12.37
CA PRO A 8 -24.61 14.18 13.23
C PRO A 8 -26.10 13.85 13.07
N VAL A 9 -26.43 12.56 13.19
CA VAL A 9 -27.83 12.10 13.10
C VAL A 9 -28.61 12.52 14.34
N MET A 10 -29.75 13.18 14.13
CA MET A 10 -30.64 13.60 15.22
C MET A 10 -31.97 12.84 15.17
N LYS A 11 -32.52 12.54 16.35
CA LYS A 11 -33.80 11.85 16.49
C LYS A 11 -34.91 12.61 15.75
N GLY A 12 -35.68 11.89 14.92
CA GLY A 12 -36.83 12.44 14.19
C GLY A 12 -36.51 13.03 12.81
N TRP A 13 -35.25 13.01 12.37
CA TRP A 13 -34.89 13.44 11.02
C TRP A 13 -35.44 12.52 9.94
N ARG A 14 -35.90 13.12 8.84
CA ARG A 14 -36.34 12.43 7.62
C ARG A 14 -35.44 12.84 6.46
N VAL A 15 -34.38 12.08 6.25
CA VAL A 15 -33.37 12.39 5.23
C VAL A 15 -33.91 12.06 3.84
N LYS A 16 -33.95 13.06 2.95
CA LYS A 16 -34.38 12.92 1.56
C LYS A 16 -33.18 13.01 0.62
N THR A 17 -32.62 11.87 0.25
CA THR A 17 -31.42 11.79 -0.62
C THR A 17 -31.71 11.96 -2.11
N ASN A 18 -32.98 11.93 -2.50
CA ASN A 18 -33.45 11.95 -3.90
C ASN A 18 -34.43 13.10 -4.22
N SER A 19 -34.55 14.09 -3.33
CA SER A 19 -35.40 15.26 -3.60
C SER A 19 -34.86 16.13 -4.74
N ASP A 20 -35.72 16.92 -5.38
CA ASP A 20 -35.29 17.83 -6.45
C ASP A 20 -34.23 18.83 -5.97
N LEU A 21 -34.33 19.29 -4.72
CA LEU A 21 -33.31 20.13 -4.10
C LEU A 21 -31.97 19.40 -3.98
N THR A 22 -31.99 18.11 -3.62
CA THR A 22 -30.76 17.30 -3.49
C THR A 22 -30.10 17.07 -4.85
N ARG A 23 -30.89 16.80 -5.89
CA ARG A 23 -30.39 16.63 -7.27
C ARG A 23 -29.75 17.91 -7.78
N LYS A 24 -30.45 19.04 -7.71
CA LYS A 24 -29.91 20.36 -8.12
C LYS A 24 -28.65 20.75 -7.36
N ALA A 25 -28.56 20.40 -6.07
CA ALA A 25 -27.36 20.66 -5.29
C ALA A 25 -26.15 19.83 -5.77
N ARG A 26 -26.35 18.55 -6.11
CA ARG A 26 -25.29 17.68 -6.68
C ARG A 26 -24.84 18.17 -8.05
N GLU A 27 -25.79 18.50 -8.94
CA GLU A 27 -25.51 19.06 -10.26
C GLU A 27 -24.70 20.36 -10.16
N GLY A 28 -25.11 21.28 -9.28
CA GLY A 28 -24.41 22.56 -9.08
C GLY A 28 -23.00 22.39 -8.52
N VAL A 29 -22.79 21.50 -7.54
CA VAL A 29 -21.44 21.22 -7.02
C VAL A 29 -20.57 20.58 -8.10
N MET A 30 -21.11 19.60 -8.85
CA MET A 30 -20.36 18.95 -9.92
C MET A 30 -19.95 19.93 -11.02
N GLU A 31 -20.82 20.87 -11.38
CA GLU A 31 -20.48 21.94 -12.31
C GLU A 31 -19.29 22.77 -11.80
N PHE A 32 -19.30 23.21 -10.54
CA PHE A 32 -18.15 23.94 -9.96
C PHE A 32 -16.86 23.12 -9.93
N LEU A 33 -16.94 21.82 -9.65
CA LEU A 33 -15.77 20.93 -9.69
C LEU A 33 -15.18 20.86 -11.11
N LEU A 34 -16.03 20.85 -12.14
CA LEU A 34 -15.63 20.70 -13.54
C LEU A 34 -15.28 22.03 -14.24
N VAL A 35 -15.74 23.18 -13.74
CA VAL A 35 -15.48 24.52 -14.32
C VAL A 35 -13.99 24.73 -14.57
N ASN A 36 -13.15 24.45 -13.57
CA ASN A 36 -11.70 24.63 -13.64
C ASN A 36 -10.92 23.30 -13.79
N HIS A 37 -11.61 22.16 -13.94
CA HIS A 37 -10.95 20.87 -14.17
C HIS A 37 -10.50 20.75 -15.64
N PRO A 38 -9.29 20.23 -15.91
CA PRO A 38 -8.77 20.10 -17.27
C PRO A 38 -9.45 18.95 -18.01
N LEU A 39 -9.47 19.01 -19.34
CA LEU A 39 -10.03 17.97 -20.22
C LEU A 39 -9.03 16.83 -20.47
N ASP A 40 -8.46 16.32 -19.38
CA ASP A 40 -7.35 15.38 -19.40
C ASP A 40 -7.78 13.91 -19.41
N CYS A 41 -9.08 13.60 -19.37
CA CYS A 41 -9.58 12.23 -19.21
C CYS A 41 -8.89 11.19 -20.13
N PRO A 42 -8.57 11.46 -21.42
CA PRO A 42 -7.86 10.50 -22.27
C PRO A 42 -6.42 10.19 -21.81
N ILE A 43 -5.72 11.21 -21.33
CA ILE A 43 -4.31 11.12 -20.88
C ILE A 43 -4.20 10.87 -19.37
N CYS A 44 -5.31 10.85 -18.64
CA CYS A 44 -5.35 10.63 -17.20
C CYS A 44 -5.28 9.13 -16.90
N ASP A 45 -4.36 8.72 -16.01
CA ASP A 45 -4.24 7.30 -15.61
C ASP A 45 -5.42 6.79 -14.80
N GLN A 46 -6.12 7.69 -14.11
CA GLN A 46 -7.32 7.35 -13.34
C GLN A 46 -8.59 7.30 -14.22
N GLY A 47 -8.48 7.57 -15.53
CA GLY A 47 -9.61 7.44 -16.45
C GLY A 47 -10.17 6.01 -16.42
N GLY A 48 -11.47 5.87 -16.13
CA GLY A 48 -12.16 4.58 -15.94
C GLY A 48 -12.22 4.06 -14.51
N GLU A 49 -11.55 4.70 -13.56
CA GLU A 49 -11.65 4.43 -12.11
C GLU A 49 -11.66 5.75 -11.31
N CYS A 50 -12.21 6.81 -11.90
CA CYS A 50 -12.23 8.16 -11.35
C CYS A 50 -13.60 8.47 -10.73
N ASP A 51 -13.61 8.73 -9.42
CA ASP A 51 -14.83 9.13 -8.71
C ASP A 51 -15.49 10.35 -9.35
N LEU A 52 -14.71 11.34 -9.79
CA LEU A 52 -15.24 12.54 -10.43
C LEU A 52 -15.95 12.22 -11.76
N GLN A 53 -15.40 11.30 -12.55
CA GLN A 53 -15.99 10.85 -13.80
C GLN A 53 -17.32 10.12 -13.53
N ASP A 54 -17.31 9.16 -12.61
CA ASP A 54 -18.46 8.32 -12.31
C ASP A 54 -19.59 9.12 -11.65
N GLN A 55 -19.25 10.02 -10.71
CA GLN A 55 -20.22 10.89 -10.07
C GLN A 55 -20.77 11.96 -11.02
N SER A 56 -19.95 12.47 -11.95
CA SER A 56 -20.45 13.39 -12.98
C SER A 56 -21.45 12.69 -13.89
N MET A 57 -21.17 11.44 -14.30
CA MET A 57 -22.07 10.66 -15.15
C MET A 57 -23.37 10.29 -14.41
N ALA A 58 -23.28 9.95 -13.12
CA ALA A 58 -24.43 9.48 -12.35
C ALA A 58 -25.29 10.60 -11.74
N PHE A 59 -24.69 11.72 -11.34
CA PHE A 59 -25.34 12.78 -10.56
C PHE A 59 -25.09 14.21 -11.08
N GLY A 60 -24.26 14.37 -12.11
CA GLY A 60 -23.97 15.67 -12.73
C GLY A 60 -24.94 16.03 -13.86
N SER A 61 -24.74 17.24 -14.39
CA SER A 61 -25.43 17.72 -15.61
C SER A 61 -24.81 17.07 -16.86
N ASP A 62 -25.57 17.04 -17.96
CA ASP A 62 -25.13 16.47 -19.26
C ASP A 62 -24.21 17.42 -20.04
N ARG A 63 -24.18 18.72 -19.71
CA ARG A 63 -23.46 19.75 -20.45
C ARG A 63 -22.87 20.83 -19.56
N SER A 64 -21.79 21.44 -20.04
CA SER A 64 -21.19 22.64 -19.45
C SER A 64 -21.96 23.90 -19.87
N ARG A 65 -22.01 24.88 -18.96
CA ARG A 65 -22.43 26.27 -19.26
C ARG A 65 -21.25 27.25 -19.23
N PHE A 66 -20.07 26.77 -18.86
CA PHE A 66 -18.86 27.59 -18.75
C PHE A 66 -18.27 27.83 -20.15
N THR A 67 -18.60 28.99 -20.73
CA THR A 67 -18.10 29.45 -22.04
C THR A 67 -16.87 30.36 -21.93
N ASP A 68 -16.50 30.78 -20.71
CA ASP A 68 -15.37 31.69 -20.47
C ASP A 68 -13.99 31.03 -20.73
N ILE A 69 -13.98 29.73 -21.05
CA ILE A 69 -12.79 29.04 -21.54
C ILE A 69 -12.21 29.71 -22.80
N ASP A 70 -13.04 30.36 -23.61
CA ASP A 70 -12.64 31.01 -24.86
C ASP A 70 -12.00 32.40 -24.63
N PHE A 71 -12.16 33.00 -23.44
CA PHE A 71 -11.64 34.33 -23.12
C PHE A 71 -10.59 34.31 -22.01
N SER A 72 -10.90 33.75 -20.84
CA SER A 72 -9.98 33.69 -19.69
C SER A 72 -9.27 32.35 -19.53
N GLY A 73 -9.74 31.32 -20.23
CA GLY A 73 -9.27 29.94 -20.04
C GLY A 73 -9.70 29.35 -18.70
N LYS A 74 -9.23 28.12 -18.45
CA LYS A 74 -9.32 27.43 -17.14
C LYS A 74 -8.06 27.71 -16.34
N ARG A 75 -8.15 27.66 -15.00
CA ARG A 75 -6.94 27.74 -14.17
C ARG A 75 -5.98 26.59 -14.51
N ALA A 76 -4.69 26.87 -14.46
CA ALA A 76 -3.62 25.88 -14.53
C ALA A 76 -2.77 25.97 -13.27
N VAL A 77 -2.32 24.83 -12.77
CA VAL A 77 -1.51 24.73 -11.56
C VAL A 77 -0.23 23.99 -11.91
N GLU A 78 0.90 24.52 -11.44
CA GLU A 78 2.20 23.89 -11.57
C GLU A 78 2.24 22.54 -10.84
N ASP A 79 2.81 21.55 -11.49
CA ASP A 79 2.99 20.21 -10.91
C ASP A 79 4.14 20.23 -9.89
N LYS A 80 3.94 19.56 -8.75
CA LYS A 80 4.89 19.53 -7.64
C LYS A 80 5.64 18.21 -7.59
N ASP A 81 6.95 18.21 -7.42
CA ASP A 81 7.69 16.96 -7.30
C ASP A 81 7.58 16.37 -5.88
N LEU A 82 6.67 15.41 -5.71
CA LEU A 82 6.51 14.65 -4.46
C LEU A 82 7.45 13.43 -4.38
N GLY A 83 8.27 13.19 -5.43
CA GLY A 83 9.27 12.13 -5.46
C GLY A 83 9.06 11.07 -6.54
N PRO A 84 9.74 9.92 -6.41
CA PRO A 84 9.77 8.90 -7.46
C PRO A 84 8.52 7.99 -7.48
N LEU A 85 7.71 8.01 -6.43
CA LEU A 85 6.56 7.11 -6.26
C LEU A 85 5.25 7.72 -6.74
N VAL A 86 4.98 8.97 -6.36
CA VAL A 86 3.73 9.68 -6.67
C VAL A 86 3.97 10.70 -7.76
N LYS A 87 3.29 10.51 -8.89
CA LYS A 87 3.21 11.49 -9.98
C LYS A 87 2.11 12.49 -9.67
N THR A 88 2.41 13.76 -9.86
CA THR A 88 1.48 14.86 -9.63
C THR A 88 1.02 15.46 -10.94
N VAL A 89 -0.27 15.75 -11.04
CA VAL A 89 -0.84 16.65 -12.06
C VAL A 89 -1.83 17.58 -11.34
N MET A 90 -1.34 18.67 -10.77
CA MET A 90 -2.09 19.46 -9.77
C MET A 90 -3.23 20.27 -10.39
N THR A 91 -3.20 20.50 -11.70
CA THR A 91 -4.33 21.10 -12.42
C THR A 91 -5.61 20.25 -12.29
N ARG A 92 -5.49 18.92 -12.10
CA ARG A 92 -6.63 18.02 -11.88
C ARG A 92 -7.16 18.03 -10.44
N CYS A 93 -6.43 18.63 -9.49
CA CYS A 93 -6.80 18.59 -8.08
C CYS A 93 -8.07 19.40 -7.82
N ILE A 94 -9.02 18.79 -7.09
CA ILE A 94 -10.30 19.41 -6.70
C ILE A 94 -10.31 19.91 -5.24
N HIS A 95 -9.14 19.97 -4.61
CA HIS A 95 -8.95 20.46 -3.23
C HIS A 95 -9.81 19.76 -2.16
N CYS A 96 -10.04 18.46 -2.31
CA CYS A 96 -10.80 17.67 -1.32
C CYS A 96 -10.06 17.42 0.01
N THR A 97 -8.79 17.85 0.10
CA THR A 97 -7.88 17.74 1.26
C THR A 97 -7.68 16.34 1.84
N ARG A 98 -8.07 15.27 1.14
CA ARG A 98 -7.88 13.88 1.59
C ARG A 98 -6.41 13.52 1.79
N CYS A 99 -5.54 13.89 0.84
CA CYS A 99 -4.10 13.60 0.94
C CYS A 99 -3.43 14.30 2.12
N ILE A 100 -3.83 15.54 2.43
CA ILE A 100 -3.31 16.32 3.56
C ILE A 100 -3.72 15.65 4.88
N ARG A 101 -4.99 15.30 5.02
CA ARG A 101 -5.49 14.60 6.22
C ARG A 101 -4.81 13.25 6.39
N PHE A 102 -4.66 12.47 5.33
CA PHE A 102 -3.92 11.21 5.41
C PHE A 102 -2.47 11.40 5.82
N ALA A 103 -1.76 12.36 5.22
CA ALA A 103 -0.37 12.63 5.53
C ALA A 103 -0.19 12.99 7.01
N SER A 104 -1.07 13.85 7.55
CA SER A 104 -1.01 14.28 8.94
C SER A 104 -1.53 13.24 9.93
N GLU A 105 -2.71 12.66 9.69
CA GLU A 105 -3.42 11.80 10.64
C GLU A 105 -2.92 10.35 10.59
N VAL A 106 -2.68 9.78 9.40
CA VAL A 106 -2.36 8.35 9.23
C VAL A 106 -0.88 8.09 9.01
N ALA A 107 -0.25 8.80 8.08
CA ALA A 107 1.19 8.63 7.81
C ALA A 107 2.07 9.37 8.83
N GLY A 108 1.52 10.37 9.52
CA GLY A 108 2.22 11.16 10.52
C GLY A 108 3.39 11.98 10.00
N VAL A 109 3.28 12.44 8.75
CA VAL A 109 4.24 13.30 8.07
C VAL A 109 3.51 14.57 7.61
N ASP A 110 3.71 15.66 8.33
CA ASP A 110 3.05 16.97 8.09
C ASP A 110 3.71 17.77 6.96
N ASP A 111 4.00 17.11 5.83
CA ASP A 111 4.67 17.73 4.69
C ASP A 111 3.69 18.30 3.65
N LEU A 112 2.50 17.71 3.53
CA LEU A 112 1.46 18.16 2.61
C LEU A 112 0.56 19.18 3.30
N GLY A 113 0.32 20.30 2.62
CA GLY A 113 -0.60 21.34 3.09
C GLY A 113 -1.30 22.08 1.96
N THR A 114 -2.03 23.13 2.33
CA THR A 114 -2.58 24.11 1.39
C THR A 114 -1.84 25.43 1.51
N THR A 115 -1.40 25.97 0.37
CA THR A 115 -0.78 27.30 0.27
C THR A 115 -1.63 28.18 -0.65
N GLY A 116 -1.58 29.50 -0.46
CA GLY A 116 -2.43 30.43 -1.21
C GLY A 116 -3.87 30.52 -0.67
N ARG A 117 -4.79 31.08 -1.47
CA ARG A 117 -6.18 31.33 -1.09
C ARG A 117 -7.09 31.39 -2.32
N GLY A 118 -8.36 31.02 -2.17
CA GLY A 118 -9.34 31.09 -3.26
C GLY A 118 -9.04 30.06 -4.36
N SER A 119 -9.21 30.45 -5.62
CA SER A 119 -8.89 29.59 -6.78
C SER A 119 -7.39 29.27 -6.91
N ASP A 120 -6.56 30.16 -6.37
CA ASP A 120 -5.10 30.07 -6.41
C ASP A 120 -4.53 29.25 -5.26
N MET A 121 -5.40 28.67 -4.42
CA MET A 121 -4.98 27.70 -3.41
C MET A 121 -4.36 26.48 -4.10
N GLN A 122 -3.20 26.03 -3.62
CA GLN A 122 -2.48 24.88 -4.15
C GLN A 122 -2.28 23.85 -3.04
N VAL A 123 -2.44 22.57 -3.40
CA VAL A 123 -2.14 21.44 -2.52
C VAL A 123 -0.74 20.94 -2.87
N GLY A 124 0.11 20.75 -1.87
CA GLY A 124 1.47 20.26 -2.05
C GLY A 124 2.38 20.66 -0.90
N THR A 125 3.68 20.54 -1.11
CA THR A 125 4.71 21.08 -0.23
C THR A 125 4.99 22.54 -0.63
N TYR A 126 5.14 23.45 0.33
CA TYR A 126 5.45 24.86 0.02
C TYR A 126 6.85 25.01 -0.59
N VAL A 127 7.81 24.27 -0.04
CA VAL A 127 9.15 24.10 -0.58
C VAL A 127 9.22 22.81 -1.39
N GLU A 128 10.17 22.69 -2.31
CA GLU A 128 10.48 21.41 -2.96
C GLU A 128 10.94 20.41 -1.91
N LYS A 129 10.04 19.52 -1.52
CA LYS A 129 10.28 18.49 -0.52
C LYS A 129 9.62 17.21 -1.00
N LEU A 130 10.39 16.12 -0.96
CA LEU A 130 9.86 14.81 -1.30
C LEU A 130 8.97 14.32 -0.16
N PHE A 131 7.84 13.70 -0.51
CA PHE A 131 6.96 13.10 0.49
C PHE A 131 7.52 11.75 0.91
N LEU A 132 8.45 11.78 1.88
CA LEU A 132 9.17 10.61 2.36
C LEU A 132 8.42 9.97 3.54
N SER A 133 7.52 9.05 3.21
CA SER A 133 6.88 8.14 4.16
C SER A 133 6.90 6.74 3.59
N GLU A 134 6.92 5.73 4.44
CA GLU A 134 6.76 4.31 4.10
C GLU A 134 5.35 3.95 3.63
N LEU A 135 4.39 4.87 3.75
CA LEU A 135 2.97 4.72 3.37
C LEU A 135 2.55 5.78 2.33
N SER A 136 3.51 6.42 1.68
CA SER A 136 3.26 7.59 0.85
C SER A 136 2.35 7.30 -0.33
N GLY A 137 2.45 6.11 -0.91
CA GLY A 137 1.71 5.67 -2.09
C GLY A 137 0.21 5.49 -1.85
N ASN A 138 -0.26 5.41 -0.60
CA ASN A 138 -1.70 5.31 -0.31
C ASN A 138 -2.47 6.59 -0.66
N ILE A 139 -1.80 7.74 -0.79
CA ILE A 139 -2.46 8.97 -1.25
C ILE A 139 -2.96 8.87 -2.70
N ILE A 140 -2.44 7.91 -3.48
CA ILE A 140 -2.89 7.64 -4.85
C ILE A 140 -4.30 7.06 -4.80
N ASP A 141 -4.55 6.08 -3.93
CA ASP A 141 -5.86 5.43 -3.81
C ASP A 141 -6.90 6.36 -3.18
N LEU A 142 -6.46 7.23 -2.25
CA LEU A 142 -7.35 8.19 -1.60
C LEU A 142 -7.80 9.32 -2.52
N CYS A 143 -7.01 9.64 -3.53
CA CYS A 143 -7.27 10.76 -4.41
C CYS A 143 -8.46 10.42 -5.33
N PRO A 144 -9.59 11.13 -5.24
CA PRO A 144 -10.79 10.83 -6.05
C PRO A 144 -10.61 11.23 -7.54
N VAL A 145 -9.46 11.81 -7.89
CA VAL A 145 -9.13 12.35 -9.21
C VAL A 145 -7.68 12.05 -9.53
N GLY A 146 -7.33 11.99 -10.81
CA GLY A 146 -5.97 11.63 -11.26
C GLY A 146 -4.93 12.74 -11.11
N ALA A 147 -5.02 13.51 -10.02
CA ALA A 147 -4.04 14.50 -9.61
C ALA A 147 -2.82 13.86 -8.90
N LEU A 148 -3.03 12.74 -8.20
CA LEU A 148 -1.98 11.96 -7.56
C LEU A 148 -2.07 10.54 -8.11
N THR A 149 -1.10 10.13 -8.93
CA THR A 149 -1.09 8.81 -9.57
C THR A 149 0.22 8.07 -9.32
N SER A 150 0.24 6.77 -9.53
CA SER A 150 1.48 5.97 -9.41
C SER A 150 2.44 6.31 -10.55
N LYS A 151 3.62 6.84 -10.20
CA LYS A 151 4.67 7.20 -11.19
C LYS A 151 5.25 5.96 -11.88
N PRO A 152 5.53 4.83 -11.19
CA PRO A 152 6.00 3.61 -11.84
C PRO A 152 4.98 2.96 -12.80
N TYR A 153 3.68 3.14 -12.53
CA TYR A 153 2.58 2.60 -13.36
C TYR A 153 2.08 3.58 -14.44
N ALA A 154 2.65 4.79 -14.48
CA ALA A 154 2.14 5.87 -15.33
C ALA A 154 2.05 5.45 -16.81
N PHE A 155 0.85 5.57 -17.38
CA PHE A 155 0.53 5.28 -18.78
C PHE A 155 0.76 3.84 -19.24
N VAL A 156 0.94 2.87 -18.33
CA VAL A 156 1.22 1.46 -18.69
C VAL A 156 -0.04 0.72 -19.13
N ALA A 157 -1.17 0.93 -18.44
CA ALA A 157 -2.43 0.25 -18.72
C ALA A 157 -3.65 1.08 -18.28
N ARG A 158 -4.85 0.56 -18.58
CA ARG A 158 -6.13 1.12 -18.14
C ARG A 158 -6.90 0.12 -17.28
N PRO A 159 -7.75 0.59 -16.34
CA PRO A 159 -8.40 -0.27 -15.36
C PRO A 159 -9.20 -1.42 -15.98
N TRP A 160 -9.93 -1.14 -17.07
CA TRP A 160 -10.76 -2.13 -17.79
C TRP A 160 -9.96 -3.22 -18.54
N GLU A 161 -8.65 -3.05 -18.72
CA GLU A 161 -7.78 -4.03 -19.37
C GLU A 161 -7.18 -5.04 -18.37
N THR A 162 -7.26 -4.72 -17.07
CA THR A 162 -6.57 -5.47 -16.03
C THR A 162 -7.45 -6.56 -15.43
N ARG A 163 -6.84 -7.71 -15.16
CA ARG A 163 -7.42 -8.77 -14.35
C ARG A 163 -7.03 -8.55 -12.89
N ARG A 164 -8.02 -8.64 -12.01
CA ARG A 164 -7.86 -8.46 -10.57
C ARG A 164 -7.80 -9.83 -9.90
N THR A 165 -6.73 -10.08 -9.18
CA THR A 165 -6.57 -11.30 -8.37
C THR A 165 -6.35 -10.90 -6.92
N ASP A 166 -7.24 -11.33 -6.04
CA ASP A 166 -7.09 -11.13 -4.60
C ASP A 166 -5.96 -12.01 -4.08
N SER A 167 -5.03 -11.41 -3.34
CA SER A 167 -3.83 -12.07 -2.82
C SER A 167 -3.43 -11.48 -1.46
N ILE A 168 -2.29 -11.92 -0.94
CA ILE A 168 -1.68 -11.47 0.32
C ILE A 168 -0.27 -10.94 0.01
N ASP A 169 0.11 -9.85 0.69
CA ASP A 169 1.46 -9.31 0.64
C ASP A 169 2.44 -10.17 1.44
N ILE A 170 3.65 -10.31 0.92
CA ILE A 170 4.75 -11.08 1.51
C ILE A 170 5.98 -10.20 1.82
N SER A 171 5.87 -8.88 1.62
CA SER A 171 6.99 -7.95 1.76
C SER A 171 7.38 -7.68 3.22
N ASP A 172 6.47 -7.95 4.15
CA ASP A 172 6.64 -7.92 5.60
C ASP A 172 5.79 -9.01 6.27
N ALA A 173 5.88 -9.11 7.60
CA ALA A 173 5.17 -10.13 8.38
C ALA A 173 3.71 -9.74 8.74
N VAL A 174 3.20 -8.61 8.24
CA VAL A 174 1.82 -8.18 8.51
C VAL A 174 0.83 -9.03 7.71
N GLY A 175 1.20 -9.46 6.50
CA GLY A 175 0.31 -10.22 5.63
C GLY A 175 -0.84 -9.37 5.10
N SER A 176 -0.53 -8.15 4.64
CA SER A 176 -1.54 -7.19 4.17
C SER A 176 -2.37 -7.74 3.02
N ASN A 177 -3.69 -7.52 3.04
CA ASN A 177 -4.56 -7.96 1.96
C ASN A 177 -4.37 -7.06 0.73
N ILE A 178 -4.13 -7.67 -0.43
CA ILE A 178 -3.85 -6.96 -1.67
C ILE A 178 -4.69 -7.45 -2.86
N VAL A 179 -4.79 -6.61 -3.88
CA VAL A 179 -5.27 -6.95 -5.21
C VAL A 179 -4.12 -6.80 -6.20
N VAL A 180 -3.72 -7.92 -6.80
CA VAL A 180 -2.71 -7.95 -7.85
C VAL A 180 -3.41 -7.68 -9.18
N SER A 181 -3.10 -6.54 -9.80
CA SER A 181 -3.63 -6.19 -11.12
C SER A 181 -2.64 -6.65 -12.19
N SER A 182 -3.08 -7.57 -13.05
CA SER A 182 -2.26 -8.16 -14.10
C SER A 182 -2.86 -7.95 -15.48
N ARG A 183 -2.01 -7.89 -16.51
CA ARG A 183 -2.42 -7.86 -17.91
C ARG A 183 -1.49 -8.78 -18.69
N THR A 184 -2.06 -9.65 -19.52
CA THR A 184 -1.29 -10.54 -20.43
C THR A 184 -0.16 -11.33 -19.73
N GLY A 185 -0.37 -11.76 -18.48
CA GLY A 185 0.61 -12.53 -17.70
C GLY A 185 1.68 -11.70 -16.98
N GLU A 186 1.67 -10.37 -17.08
CA GLU A 186 2.56 -9.48 -16.32
C GLU A 186 1.79 -8.81 -15.17
N VAL A 187 2.40 -8.72 -13.99
CA VAL A 187 1.91 -7.92 -12.87
C VAL A 187 2.23 -6.46 -13.13
N LEU A 188 1.21 -5.60 -13.14
CA LEU A 188 1.38 -4.19 -13.48
C LEU A 188 1.35 -3.26 -12.26
N ARG A 189 0.44 -3.52 -11.31
CA ARG A 189 0.31 -2.76 -10.07
C ARG A 189 -0.30 -3.62 -8.96
N ILE A 190 -0.05 -3.21 -7.73
CA ILE A 190 -0.63 -3.80 -6.51
C ILE A 190 -1.46 -2.72 -5.82
N LEU A 191 -2.71 -3.05 -5.49
CA LEU A 191 -3.64 -2.20 -4.75
C LEU A 191 -3.94 -2.83 -3.38
N PRO A 192 -4.29 -2.03 -2.36
CA PRO A 192 -4.80 -2.57 -1.11
C PRO A 192 -6.18 -3.21 -1.31
N ARG A 193 -6.48 -4.21 -0.48
CA ARG A 193 -7.83 -4.75 -0.31
C ARG A 193 -8.26 -4.55 1.14
N VAL A 194 -9.51 -4.15 1.32
CA VAL A 194 -10.05 -3.82 2.65
C VAL A 194 -10.01 -5.05 3.56
N ASN A 195 -9.41 -4.88 4.74
CA ASN A 195 -9.47 -5.82 5.84
C ASN A 195 -9.26 -5.09 7.18
N GLU A 196 -10.37 -4.83 7.87
CA GLU A 196 -10.40 -4.13 9.16
C GLU A 196 -9.55 -4.81 10.24
N GLU A 197 -9.33 -6.13 10.15
CA GLU A 197 -8.57 -6.85 11.18
C GLU A 197 -7.04 -6.71 11.02
N VAL A 198 -6.58 -6.37 9.81
CA VAL A 198 -5.16 -6.35 9.43
C VAL A 198 -4.75 -4.96 8.96
N ASN A 199 -5.12 -4.60 7.73
CA ASN A 199 -4.54 -3.44 7.04
C ASN A 199 -5.50 -2.27 6.83
N GLU A 200 -6.74 -2.33 7.33
CA GLU A 200 -7.81 -1.37 6.98
C GLU A 200 -7.90 -1.27 5.46
N GLU A 201 -7.48 -0.16 4.87
CA GLU A 201 -7.45 0.09 3.42
C GLU A 201 -6.03 0.40 2.92
N TRP A 202 -5.01 0.18 3.74
CA TRP A 202 -3.64 0.65 3.49
C TRP A 202 -2.68 -0.50 3.12
N ILE A 203 -1.60 -0.15 2.44
CA ILE A 203 -0.42 -1.00 2.27
C ILE A 203 0.85 -0.17 2.30
N SER A 204 1.98 -0.78 2.68
CA SER A 204 3.28 -0.13 2.62
C SER A 204 3.72 0.15 1.18
N ASP A 205 4.60 1.13 1.01
CA ASP A 205 5.21 1.44 -0.29
C ASP A 205 6.05 0.28 -0.82
N LYS A 206 6.63 -0.53 0.09
CA LYS A 206 7.32 -1.77 -0.27
C LYS A 206 6.35 -2.74 -0.94
N ALA A 207 5.20 -3.01 -0.31
CA ALA A 207 4.16 -3.89 -0.87
C ALA A 207 3.63 -3.36 -2.21
N ARG A 208 3.44 -2.04 -2.32
CA ARG A 208 2.85 -1.39 -3.50
C ARG A 208 3.79 -1.39 -4.71
N PHE A 209 5.06 -1.07 -4.51
CA PHE A 209 5.99 -0.76 -5.59
C PHE A 209 7.02 -1.85 -5.89
N ALA A 210 7.23 -2.85 -5.01
CA ALA A 210 8.18 -3.94 -5.25
C ALA A 210 7.78 -4.91 -6.38
N CYS A 211 6.59 -4.75 -6.98
CA CYS A 211 6.15 -5.58 -8.09
C CYS A 211 7.05 -5.48 -9.33
N ASP A 212 7.81 -4.39 -9.49
CA ASP A 212 8.80 -4.23 -10.55
C ASP A 212 9.96 -5.24 -10.43
N GLY A 213 10.29 -5.67 -9.21
CA GLY A 213 11.27 -6.72 -8.94
C GLY A 213 10.83 -8.09 -9.45
N LEU A 214 9.52 -8.35 -9.57
CA LEU A 214 9.01 -9.63 -10.04
C LEU A 214 9.31 -9.91 -11.53
N LYS A 215 9.70 -8.90 -12.30
CA LYS A 215 10.08 -9.06 -13.72
C LYS A 215 11.57 -8.90 -14.00
N ARG A 216 12.39 -8.56 -12.99
CA ARG A 216 13.82 -8.30 -13.16
C ARG A 216 14.63 -9.33 -12.39
N GLN A 217 15.78 -9.74 -12.96
CA GLN A 217 16.72 -10.68 -12.33
C GLN A 217 16.07 -12.00 -11.85
N ARG A 218 15.08 -12.49 -12.61
CA ARG A 218 14.38 -13.74 -12.30
C ARG A 218 15.19 -14.96 -12.73
N LEU A 219 15.17 -16.00 -11.89
CA LEU A 219 15.64 -17.33 -12.25
C LEU A 219 14.58 -17.99 -13.14
N ILE A 220 14.86 -18.10 -14.44
CA ILE A 220 13.92 -18.64 -15.46
C ILE A 220 14.30 -20.04 -15.94
N THR A 221 15.56 -20.43 -15.79
CA THR A 221 16.10 -21.74 -16.20
C THR A 221 16.91 -22.34 -15.07
N PRO A 222 16.81 -23.67 -14.82
CA PRO A 222 17.72 -24.36 -13.93
C PRO A 222 19.18 -24.18 -14.38
N MET A 223 20.09 -24.09 -13.41
CA MET A 223 21.52 -23.94 -13.68
C MET A 223 22.34 -24.88 -12.80
N VAL A 224 23.38 -25.46 -13.36
CA VAL A 224 24.35 -26.31 -12.64
C VAL A 224 25.75 -25.74 -12.83
N ARG A 225 26.62 -25.92 -11.83
CA ARG A 225 28.00 -25.44 -11.90
C ARG A 225 28.88 -26.42 -12.65
N ILE A 226 29.34 -26.03 -13.84
CA ILE A 226 30.28 -26.77 -14.69
C ILE A 226 31.52 -25.91 -14.89
N ASN A 227 32.72 -26.46 -14.63
CA ASN A 227 33.99 -25.73 -14.75
C ASN A 227 34.02 -24.38 -14.00
N GLY A 228 33.35 -24.30 -12.85
CA GLY A 228 33.28 -23.11 -12.00
C GLY A 228 32.22 -22.07 -12.40
N LYS A 229 31.54 -22.22 -13.55
CA LYS A 229 30.49 -21.30 -14.02
C LYS A 229 29.11 -21.95 -13.94
N LEU A 230 28.07 -21.14 -13.76
CA LEU A 230 26.69 -21.60 -13.87
C LEU A 230 26.31 -21.70 -15.35
N GLU A 231 25.90 -22.89 -15.77
CA GLU A 231 25.44 -23.17 -17.12
C GLU A 231 23.98 -23.62 -17.07
N ASN A 232 23.19 -23.21 -18.07
CA ASN A 232 21.78 -23.57 -18.18
C ASN A 232 21.64 -25.05 -18.53
N VAL A 233 20.74 -25.75 -17.84
CA VAL A 233 20.44 -27.17 -18.06
C VAL A 233 18.93 -27.42 -18.02
N GLU A 234 18.52 -28.60 -18.48
CA GLU A 234 17.13 -29.06 -18.35
C GLU A 234 16.80 -29.48 -16.91
N TRP A 235 15.51 -29.59 -16.60
CA TRP A 235 15.03 -29.93 -15.26
C TRP A 235 15.51 -31.31 -14.80
N GLU A 236 15.54 -32.30 -15.71
CA GLU A 236 15.99 -33.66 -15.40
C GLU A 236 17.45 -33.67 -14.95
N ASP A 237 18.32 -32.95 -15.64
CA ASP A 237 19.74 -32.86 -15.32
C ASP A 237 19.97 -32.12 -14.00
N ALA A 238 19.24 -31.00 -13.78
CA ALA A 238 19.31 -30.25 -12.53
C ALA A 238 18.85 -31.10 -11.33
N LEU A 239 17.74 -31.81 -11.45
CA LEU A 239 17.21 -32.66 -10.39
C LEU A 239 18.08 -33.89 -10.15
N MET A 240 18.64 -34.52 -11.19
CA MET A 240 19.61 -35.60 -11.03
C MET A 240 20.89 -35.13 -10.34
N ALA A 241 21.40 -33.95 -10.70
CA ALA A 241 22.56 -33.36 -10.04
C ALA A 241 22.30 -33.06 -8.56
N ALA A 242 21.14 -32.46 -8.25
CA ALA A 242 20.72 -32.20 -6.88
C ALA A 242 20.53 -33.50 -6.08
N ALA A 243 19.88 -34.51 -6.65
CA ALA A 243 19.67 -35.82 -6.02
C ALA A 243 20.99 -36.54 -5.75
N ARG A 244 21.94 -36.54 -6.69
CA ARG A 244 23.29 -37.09 -6.47
C ARG A 244 24.00 -36.36 -5.33
N GLY A 245 23.97 -35.03 -5.34
CA GLY A 245 24.56 -34.22 -4.26
C GLY A 245 23.94 -34.52 -2.88
N LEU A 246 22.64 -34.81 -2.82
CA LEU A 246 21.95 -35.22 -1.59
C LEU A 246 22.27 -36.66 -1.16
N GLN A 247 22.48 -37.59 -2.11
CA GLN A 247 22.84 -38.99 -1.84
C GLN A 247 24.30 -39.16 -1.44
N ASP A 248 25.19 -38.36 -2.03
CA ASP A 248 26.63 -38.36 -1.74
C ASP A 248 26.93 -37.70 -0.37
N ALA A 249 25.99 -36.91 0.16
CA ALA A 249 26.12 -36.32 1.48
C ALA A 249 26.08 -37.41 2.57
N PRO A 250 26.99 -37.39 3.56
CA PRO A 250 26.93 -38.31 4.67
C PRO A 250 25.59 -38.19 5.41
N ALA A 251 25.04 -39.33 5.86
CA ALA A 251 23.79 -39.35 6.62
C ALA A 251 23.85 -38.37 7.80
N GLY A 252 22.82 -37.53 7.92
CA GLY A 252 22.74 -36.48 8.96
C GLY A 252 23.59 -35.24 8.72
N LYS A 253 24.28 -35.10 7.58
CA LYS A 253 25.03 -33.88 7.20
C LYS A 253 24.30 -32.97 6.23
N THR A 254 23.04 -33.26 5.92
CA THR A 254 22.19 -32.37 5.13
C THR A 254 21.63 -31.25 6.01
N ALA A 255 21.82 -30.01 5.58
CA ALA A 255 21.23 -28.83 6.20
C ALA A 255 20.33 -28.09 5.21
N VAL A 256 19.25 -27.51 5.72
CA VAL A 256 18.30 -26.72 4.95
C VAL A 256 18.27 -25.30 5.53
N ILE A 257 18.31 -24.31 4.64
CA ILE A 257 18.10 -22.90 4.98
C ILE A 257 16.88 -22.42 4.19
N ALA A 258 15.86 -21.99 4.91
CA ALA A 258 14.65 -21.40 4.33
C ALA A 258 14.75 -19.87 4.26
N GLY A 259 14.44 -19.33 3.07
CA GLY A 259 14.33 -17.89 2.85
C GLY A 259 13.05 -17.30 3.41
N LYS A 260 13.01 -15.97 3.55
CA LYS A 260 11.89 -15.23 4.19
C LYS A 260 10.57 -15.29 3.42
N LEU A 261 10.61 -15.53 2.12
CA LEU A 261 9.45 -15.50 1.21
C LEU A 261 8.90 -16.89 0.88
N ALA A 262 9.39 -17.94 1.56
CA ALA A 262 8.92 -19.30 1.35
C ALA A 262 7.52 -19.50 1.97
N ASP A 263 6.62 -20.14 1.21
CA ASP A 263 5.29 -20.54 1.65
C ASP A 263 5.33 -21.78 2.56
N ALA A 264 4.29 -21.97 3.36
CA ALA A 264 4.23 -23.03 4.36
C ALA A 264 4.30 -24.43 3.72
N GLU A 265 3.71 -24.59 2.54
CA GLU A 265 3.71 -25.81 1.74
C GLU A 265 5.12 -26.21 1.30
N SER A 266 5.90 -25.27 0.76
CA SER A 266 7.30 -25.54 0.40
C SER A 266 8.17 -25.82 1.63
N LEU A 267 7.93 -25.12 2.74
CA LEU A 267 8.65 -25.35 3.99
C LEU A 267 8.42 -26.76 4.54
N ILE A 268 7.17 -27.25 4.55
CA ILE A 268 6.88 -28.61 5.02
C ILE A 268 7.42 -29.67 4.06
N ALA A 269 7.30 -29.46 2.74
CA ALA A 269 7.84 -30.38 1.74
C ALA A 269 9.36 -30.53 1.88
N LEU A 270 10.07 -29.43 2.11
CA LEU A 270 11.53 -29.43 2.28
C LEU A 270 11.95 -30.03 3.62
N LYS A 271 11.18 -29.76 4.70
CA LYS A 271 11.37 -30.39 6.01
C LYS A 271 11.23 -31.91 5.93
N ASP A 272 10.16 -32.39 5.30
CA ASP A 272 9.91 -33.82 5.16
C ASP A 272 10.98 -34.53 4.31
N LEU A 273 11.47 -33.86 3.26
CA LEU A 273 12.58 -34.36 2.45
C LEU A 273 13.86 -34.47 3.28
N ALA A 274 14.22 -33.43 4.04
CA ALA A 274 15.42 -33.43 4.89
C ALA A 274 15.35 -34.52 5.96
N ASN A 275 14.19 -34.67 6.62
CA ASN A 275 13.96 -35.69 7.64
C ASN A 275 14.12 -37.12 7.06
N LYS A 276 13.62 -37.37 5.84
CA LYS A 276 13.80 -38.67 5.15
C LYS A 276 15.26 -38.98 4.82
N LEU A 277 16.08 -37.96 4.63
CA LEU A 277 17.53 -38.08 4.44
C LEU A 277 18.29 -38.18 5.78
N GLY A 278 17.59 -38.23 6.91
CA GLY A 278 18.16 -38.26 8.25
C GLY A 278 18.78 -36.94 8.69
N GLY A 279 18.50 -35.84 7.98
CA GLY A 279 18.98 -34.50 8.32
C GLY A 279 17.98 -33.73 9.17
N GLU A 280 18.38 -33.33 10.37
CA GLU A 280 17.55 -32.51 11.27
C GLU A 280 18.00 -31.03 11.32
N THR A 281 19.02 -30.66 10.55
CA THR A 281 19.56 -29.29 10.56
C THR A 281 18.71 -28.38 9.68
N LEU A 282 17.62 -27.86 10.26
CA LEU A 282 16.71 -26.92 9.62
C LEU A 282 16.91 -25.52 10.20
N ALA A 283 17.13 -24.53 9.34
CA ALA A 283 17.33 -23.14 9.72
C ALA A 283 16.52 -22.21 8.82
N THR A 284 16.23 -21.03 9.35
CA THR A 284 15.67 -19.88 8.63
C THR A 284 16.75 -18.82 8.48
N GLU A 285 16.62 -17.92 7.50
CA GLU A 285 17.52 -16.77 7.36
C GLU A 285 17.54 -15.85 8.60
N GLN A 286 16.40 -15.76 9.31
CA GLN A 286 16.29 -15.02 10.55
C GLN A 286 16.40 -15.98 11.73
N ASN A 287 17.29 -15.67 12.67
CA ASN A 287 17.45 -16.47 13.88
C ASN A 287 16.38 -16.11 14.93
N PHE A 288 15.95 -17.10 15.71
CA PHE A 288 15.03 -16.94 16.84
C PHE A 288 15.61 -17.71 18.04
N PRO A 289 15.55 -17.16 19.27
CA PRO A 289 16.08 -17.84 20.45
C PRO A 289 15.41 -19.20 20.68
N LYS A 290 16.23 -20.25 20.78
CA LYS A 290 15.78 -21.63 20.98
C LYS A 290 15.83 -22.08 22.45
N GLU A 291 16.32 -21.22 23.34
CA GLU A 291 16.39 -21.50 24.78
C GLU A 291 14.99 -21.47 25.44
N GLY A 292 14.82 -22.18 26.55
CA GLY A 292 13.53 -22.28 27.24
C GLY A 292 12.47 -22.99 26.40
N SER A 293 11.27 -22.40 26.31
CA SER A 293 10.16 -22.93 25.50
C SER A 293 10.27 -22.64 24.01
N GLY A 294 11.27 -21.84 23.58
CA GLY A 294 11.57 -21.53 22.17
C GLY A 294 10.34 -21.43 21.27
N ILE A 295 10.28 -22.32 20.27
CA ILE A 295 9.20 -22.42 19.28
C ILE A 295 8.12 -23.47 19.62
N ASP A 296 8.18 -24.10 20.80
CA ASP A 296 7.21 -25.13 21.20
C ASP A 296 5.84 -24.52 21.47
N LEU A 297 5.81 -23.33 22.09
CA LEU A 297 4.59 -22.57 22.36
C LEU A 297 4.41 -21.45 21.34
N ARG A 298 3.29 -21.47 20.62
CA ARG A 298 2.95 -20.47 19.61
C ARG A 298 2.93 -19.03 20.14
N SER A 299 2.62 -18.86 21.42
CA SER A 299 2.56 -17.54 22.06
C SER A 299 3.92 -16.82 22.12
N ASN A 300 5.03 -17.52 21.95
CA ASN A 300 6.36 -16.94 22.12
C ASN A 300 6.83 -16.14 20.90
N TYR A 301 6.23 -16.36 19.72
CA TYR A 301 6.66 -15.76 18.46
C TYR A 301 5.51 -15.14 17.66
N LEU A 302 4.31 -15.10 18.24
CA LEU A 302 3.16 -14.41 17.66
C LEU A 302 2.99 -13.05 18.32
N MET A 303 2.41 -12.13 17.55
CA MET A 303 1.74 -10.97 18.12
C MET A 303 0.42 -11.46 18.75
N ASN A 304 0.48 -11.82 20.04
CA ASN A 304 -0.65 -12.45 20.73
C ASN A 304 -1.90 -11.57 20.78
N ASN A 305 -1.69 -10.26 20.95
CA ASN A 305 -2.73 -9.27 20.73
C ASN A 305 -2.91 -9.07 19.23
N ARG A 306 -4.16 -9.15 18.74
CA ARG A 306 -4.46 -8.93 17.32
C ARG A 306 -4.09 -7.50 16.92
N ILE A 307 -3.72 -7.30 15.66
CA ILE A 307 -3.35 -5.99 15.11
C ILE A 307 -4.47 -4.96 15.34
N GLN A 308 -5.72 -5.34 15.10
CA GLN A 308 -6.88 -4.47 15.32
C GLN A 308 -7.05 -4.03 16.78
N ASN A 309 -6.61 -4.82 17.76
CA ASN A 309 -6.79 -4.53 19.18
C ASN A 309 -5.66 -3.63 19.73
N VAL A 310 -4.64 -3.35 18.92
CA VAL A 310 -3.51 -2.50 19.33
C VAL A 310 -3.98 -1.08 19.63
N GLU A 311 -4.99 -0.60 18.92
CA GLU A 311 -5.58 0.74 19.14
C GLU A 311 -6.38 0.84 20.44
N GLU A 312 -6.72 -0.28 21.09
CA GLU A 312 -7.46 -0.33 22.35
C GLU A 312 -6.53 -0.36 23.59
N ALA A 313 -5.22 -0.52 23.41
CA ALA A 313 -4.30 -0.64 24.53
C ALA A 313 -4.01 0.73 25.18
N ASP A 314 -4.06 0.82 26.51
CA ASP A 314 -3.75 2.05 27.24
C ASP A 314 -2.25 2.38 27.23
N VAL A 315 -1.41 1.35 27.36
CA VAL A 315 0.06 1.46 27.43
C VAL A 315 0.71 0.43 26.53
N VAL A 316 1.64 0.88 25.69
CA VAL A 316 2.42 0.03 24.79
C VAL A 316 3.91 0.22 25.07
N LEU A 317 4.62 -0.88 25.32
CA LEU A 317 6.08 -0.89 25.43
C LEU A 317 6.70 -1.58 24.21
N LEU A 318 7.42 -0.81 23.40
CA LEU A 318 8.19 -1.30 22.27
C LEU A 318 9.60 -1.66 22.75
N ILE A 319 10.05 -2.89 22.48
CA ILE A 319 11.37 -3.37 22.92
C ILE A 319 12.19 -3.77 21.70
N GLY A 320 13.24 -3.00 21.39
CA GLY A 320 14.21 -3.31 20.36
C GLY A 320 13.65 -3.39 18.93
N THR A 321 12.49 -2.82 18.66
CA THR A 321 11.79 -2.85 17.36
C THR A 321 11.62 -1.46 16.79
N ASN A 322 11.70 -1.34 15.46
CA ASN A 322 11.24 -0.17 14.74
C ASN A 322 10.00 -0.54 13.90
N PRO A 323 8.78 -0.48 14.47
CA PRO A 323 7.57 -0.94 13.79
C PRO A 323 7.30 -0.13 12.52
N ARG A 324 7.78 1.11 12.43
CA ARG A 324 7.62 1.95 11.22
C ARG A 324 8.17 1.26 9.96
N TYR A 325 9.29 0.57 10.03
CA TYR A 325 9.89 -0.07 8.85
C TYR A 325 9.77 -1.60 8.84
N GLU A 326 9.67 -2.22 10.01
CA GLU A 326 9.51 -3.67 10.15
C GLU A 326 8.09 -4.13 9.83
N ALA A 327 7.09 -3.39 10.31
CA ALA A 327 5.66 -3.69 10.13
C ALA A 327 4.86 -2.38 10.06
N PRO A 328 4.94 -1.62 8.95
CA PRO A 328 4.43 -0.25 8.86
C PRO A 328 2.96 -0.09 9.26
N LEU A 329 2.12 -1.10 8.96
CA LEU A 329 0.71 -1.06 9.30
C LEU A 329 0.40 -1.36 10.77
N VAL A 330 1.31 -2.02 11.49
CA VAL A 330 1.22 -2.07 12.96
C VAL A 330 1.52 -0.69 13.52
N ASN A 331 2.49 0.03 12.93
CA ASN A 331 2.80 1.41 13.31
C ASN A 331 1.62 2.38 13.10
N THR A 332 0.84 2.21 12.03
CA THR A 332 -0.36 3.04 11.81
C THR A 332 -1.44 2.78 12.85
N ARG A 333 -1.62 1.54 13.30
CA ARG A 333 -2.55 1.22 14.39
C ARG A 333 -2.12 1.83 15.72
N LEU A 334 -0.83 1.75 16.04
CA LEU A 334 -0.26 2.45 17.20
C LEU A 334 -0.48 3.95 17.12
N ARG A 335 -0.24 4.55 15.94
CA ARG A 335 -0.50 5.98 15.72
C ARG A 335 -1.98 6.32 15.95
N LYS A 336 -2.89 5.51 15.43
CA LYS A 336 -4.34 5.70 15.60
C LYS A 336 -4.73 5.63 17.07
N GLY A 337 -4.21 4.66 17.82
CA GLY A 337 -4.35 4.56 19.27
C GLY A 337 -3.80 5.79 20.01
N TYR A 338 -2.62 6.27 19.62
CA TYR A 338 -2.02 7.50 20.16
C TYR A 338 -2.88 8.74 19.93
N LEU A 339 -3.44 8.92 18.73
CA LEU A 339 -4.23 10.12 18.39
C LEU A 339 -5.64 10.13 18.98
N HIS A 340 -6.26 8.96 19.16
CA HIS A 340 -7.67 8.85 19.54
C HIS A 340 -7.93 8.21 20.90
N GLY A 341 -6.98 7.44 21.44
CA GLY A 341 -7.15 6.62 22.64
C GLY A 341 -6.31 7.05 23.83
N GLU A 342 -5.62 8.20 23.77
CA GLU A 342 -4.68 8.66 24.82
C GLU A 342 -3.60 7.61 25.16
N GLN A 343 -3.28 6.74 24.20
CA GLN A 343 -2.33 5.64 24.37
C GLN A 343 -0.93 6.16 24.69
N THR A 344 -0.34 5.65 25.77
CA THR A 344 1.04 5.97 26.16
C THR A 344 1.99 4.95 25.55
N ILE A 345 3.01 5.41 24.81
CA ILE A 345 3.97 4.55 24.13
C ILE A 345 5.36 4.79 24.70
N GLY A 346 6.04 3.72 25.13
CA GLY A 346 7.45 3.74 25.54
C GLY A 346 8.32 2.92 24.60
N LEU A 347 9.57 3.33 24.38
CA LEU A 347 10.53 2.62 23.52
C LEU A 347 11.83 2.31 24.26
N ILE A 348 12.10 1.03 24.47
CA ILE A 348 13.41 0.53 24.92
C ILE A 348 14.20 0.11 23.69
N GLY A 349 15.05 0.99 23.18
CA GLY A 349 15.87 0.70 22.01
C GLY A 349 16.57 1.95 21.43
N PRO A 350 17.09 1.86 20.20
CA PRO A 350 17.62 3.01 19.50
C PRO A 350 16.54 4.08 19.30
N LYS A 351 16.91 5.36 19.46
CA LYS A 351 16.02 6.48 19.20
C LYS A 351 15.69 6.54 17.70
N VAL A 352 14.44 6.25 17.35
CA VAL A 352 13.94 6.25 15.96
C VAL A 352 12.74 7.20 15.81
N ASP A 353 12.45 7.62 14.59
CA ASP A 353 11.24 8.40 14.30
C ASP A 353 10.08 7.47 13.98
N LEU A 354 9.09 7.37 14.89
CA LEU A 354 7.90 6.54 14.75
C LEU A 354 6.68 7.29 14.20
N THR A 355 6.83 8.57 13.84
CA THR A 355 5.77 9.52 13.43
C THR A 355 4.91 10.06 14.57
N TYR A 356 4.95 9.50 15.78
CA TYR A 356 4.27 9.98 16.98
C TYR A 356 5.25 10.06 18.16
N GLN A 357 4.85 10.74 19.24
CA GLN A 357 5.70 10.90 20.42
C GLN A 357 5.67 9.64 21.29
N TYR A 358 6.80 9.35 21.93
CA TYR A 358 6.97 8.23 22.86
C TYR A 358 7.96 8.61 23.97
N GLU A 359 7.92 7.85 25.07
CA GLU A 359 8.83 7.97 26.22
C GLU A 359 10.08 7.07 26.11
#